data_AF-J2YXB0-F1
#
_entry.id   AF-J2YXB0-F1
#
_cell.length_a   1.000
_cell.length_b   1.000
_cell.length_c   1.000
_cell.angle_alpha   90.00
_cell.angle_beta   90.00
_cell.angle_gamma   90.00
#
_symmetry.space_group_name_H-M   'P 1'
#
loop_
_entity.id
_entity.type
_entity.pdbx_description
1 polymer ?
#
loop_
_entity_poly.entity_id
_entity_poly.type
_entity_poly.pdbx_seq_one_letter_code
_entity_poly.pdbx_strand_id
1 'polypeptide(L)'
;MATQVEIQRKEWQDWVDRLVNNPDCVATQLEEAAKLLRDNISLQNESKWGVEDGPQAFAKRYRFYLQQEVAALKSMAENARKFAGYVTQAIAMLDEKDQNAASWLNEQIKKVDAVYKSGPMKEAERTGALNGASAGRIY
;
A
#
# COMPACT_ATOMS: atom_id res chain seq x y z
N MET A 1 20.05 -22.59 -24.36
CA MET A 1 18.85 -22.54 -23.50
C MET A 1 19.26 -21.88 -22.20
N ALA A 2 18.41 -21.01 -21.62
CA ALA A 2 18.70 -20.43 -20.31
C ALA A 2 18.57 -21.50 -19.22
N THR A 3 19.41 -21.43 -18.20
CA THR A 3 19.32 -22.27 -17.00
C THR A 3 18.11 -21.86 -16.14
N GLN A 4 17.63 -22.78 -15.29
CA GLN A 4 16.54 -22.48 -14.35
C GLN A 4 16.86 -21.26 -13.46
N VAL A 5 18.13 -21.09 -13.09
CA VAL A 5 18.60 -19.95 -12.28
C VAL A 5 18.51 -18.63 -13.05
N GLU A 6 18.89 -18.63 -14.32
CA GLU A 6 18.78 -17.43 -15.19
C GLU A 6 17.32 -17.02 -15.40
N ILE A 7 16.42 -17.99 -15.54
CA ILE A 7 14.97 -17.74 -15.66
C ILE A 7 14.44 -17.12 -14.37
N GLN A 8 14.72 -17.74 -13.22
CA GLN A 8 14.26 -17.24 -11.92
C GLN A 8 14.80 -15.84 -11.60
N ARG A 9 16.09 -15.61 -11.87
CA ARG A 9 16.71 -14.29 -11.71
C ARG A 9 16.01 -13.22 -12.55
N LYS A 10 15.68 -13.54 -13.80
CA LYS A 10 14.99 -12.62 -14.70
C LYS A 10 13.57 -12.31 -14.21
N GLU A 11 12.80 -13.31 -13.80
CA GLU A 11 11.46 -13.10 -13.24
C GLU A 11 11.48 -12.20 -12.00
N TRP A 12 12.45 -12.41 -11.11
CA TRP A 12 12.64 -11.58 -9.92
C TRP A 12 13.03 -10.14 -10.29
N GLN A 13 13.91 -9.96 -11.27
CA GLN A 13 14.26 -8.62 -11.76
C GLN A 13 13.04 -7.92 -12.37
N ASP A 14 12.25 -8.63 -13.18
CA ASP A 14 11.02 -8.09 -13.78
C ASP A 14 10.02 -7.63 -12.70
N TRP A 15 9.95 -8.31 -11.55
CA TRP A 15 9.15 -7.87 -10.41
C TRP A 15 9.68 -6.58 -9.79
N VAL A 16 10.99 -6.49 -9.53
CA VAL A 16 11.61 -5.27 -8.99
C VAL A 16 11.33 -4.10 -9.93
N ASP A 17 11.48 -4.29 -11.24
CA ASP A 17 11.31 -3.22 -12.21
C ASP A 17 9.87 -2.69 -12.26
N ARG A 18 8.89 -3.59 -12.23
CA ARG A 18 7.46 -3.23 -12.17
C ARG A 18 7.07 -2.53 -10.88
N LEU A 19 7.72 -2.89 -9.77
CA LEU A 19 7.37 -2.36 -8.45
C LEU A 19 8.04 -1.01 -8.16
N VAL A 20 9.30 -0.82 -8.57
CA VAL A 20 10.10 0.34 -8.12
C VAL A 20 11.02 1.02 -9.14
N ASN A 21 11.50 0.35 -10.20
CA ASN A 21 12.54 0.95 -11.08
C ASN A 21 11.99 1.64 -12.34
N ASN A 22 10.71 1.51 -12.65
CA ASN A 22 10.07 2.21 -13.76
C ASN A 22 9.48 3.56 -13.28
N PRO A 23 9.56 4.66 -14.06
CA PRO A 23 8.78 5.88 -13.82
C PRO A 23 7.31 5.62 -13.49
N ASP A 24 6.67 4.69 -14.21
CA ASP A 24 5.27 4.29 -14.01
C ASP A 24 5.13 3.06 -13.13
N CYS A 25 6.09 2.80 -12.23
CA CYS A 25 6.01 1.66 -11.33
C CYS A 25 4.87 1.81 -10.31
N VAL A 26 4.49 0.67 -9.71
CA VAL A 26 3.40 0.61 -8.72
C VAL A 26 3.64 1.58 -7.56
N ALA A 27 4.87 1.65 -7.03
CA ALA A 27 5.18 2.54 -5.91
C ALA A 27 4.95 4.03 -6.28
N THR A 28 5.40 4.46 -7.46
CA THR A 28 5.19 5.84 -7.93
C THR A 28 3.72 6.15 -8.14
N GLN A 29 2.97 5.27 -8.80
CA GLN A 29 1.54 5.47 -9.05
C GLN A 29 0.73 5.59 -7.74
N LEU A 30 1.06 4.77 -6.74
CA LEU A 30 0.43 4.83 -5.42
C LEU A 30 0.74 6.17 -4.71
N GLU A 31 1.97 6.67 -4.80
CA GLU A 31 2.33 7.97 -4.23
C GLU A 31 1.67 9.14 -4.95
N GLU A 32 1.56 9.06 -6.27
CA GLU A 32 0.85 10.06 -7.07
C GLU A 32 -0.63 10.09 -6.73
N ALA A 33 -1.28 8.93 -6.65
CA ALA A 33 -2.66 8.82 -6.18
C ALA A 33 -2.84 9.41 -4.76
N ALA A 34 -1.90 9.13 -3.86
CA ALA A 34 -1.91 9.70 -2.50
C ALA A 34 -1.77 11.23 -2.51
N LYS A 35 -0.95 11.78 -3.42
CA LYS A 35 -0.78 13.22 -3.61
C LYS A 35 -2.08 13.84 -4.14
N LEU A 36 -2.68 13.28 -5.17
CA LEU A 36 -3.93 13.76 -5.76
C LEU A 36 -5.08 13.75 -4.74
N LEU A 37 -5.18 12.69 -3.92
CA LEU A 37 -6.16 12.64 -2.83
C LEU A 37 -5.89 13.70 -1.75
N ARG A 38 -4.63 13.96 -1.42
CA ARG A 38 -4.25 15.02 -0.49
C ARG A 38 -4.66 16.40 -1.00
N ASP A 39 -4.46 16.65 -2.29
CA ASP A 39 -4.89 17.90 -2.91
C ASP A 39 -6.42 18.01 -2.85
N ASN A 40 -7.14 16.91 -3.14
CA ASN A 40 -8.59 16.84 -3.02
C ASN A 40 -9.11 17.12 -1.60
N ILE A 41 -8.40 16.67 -0.54
CA ILE A 41 -8.78 16.95 0.86
C ILE A 41 -8.85 18.45 1.14
N SER A 42 -7.91 19.22 0.59
CA SER A 42 -7.85 20.67 0.79
C SER A 42 -9.10 21.39 0.25
N LEU A 43 -9.73 20.81 -0.78
CA LEU A 43 -10.94 21.34 -1.43
C LEU A 43 -12.24 21.06 -0.66
N GLN A 44 -12.22 20.24 0.40
CA GLN A 44 -13.44 19.85 1.12
C GLN A 44 -13.91 20.88 2.17
N ASN A 45 -13.97 22.17 1.81
CA ASN A 45 -14.22 23.29 2.73
C ASN A 45 -15.68 23.81 2.67
N GLU A 46 -15.98 24.86 3.44
CA GLU A 46 -17.29 25.54 3.45
C GLU A 46 -17.75 26.01 2.07
N SER A 47 -16.85 26.49 1.19
CA SER A 47 -17.27 26.90 -0.16
C SER A 47 -17.82 25.75 -1.01
N LYS A 48 -17.42 24.50 -0.71
CA LYS A 48 -17.92 23.30 -1.40
C LYS A 48 -19.20 22.75 -0.79
N TRP A 49 -19.30 22.79 0.55
CA TRP A 49 -20.36 22.10 1.29
C TRP A 49 -21.43 23.04 1.86
N GLY A 50 -21.20 24.35 1.88
CA GLY A 50 -22.04 25.33 2.58
C GLY A 50 -21.68 25.46 4.06
N VAL A 51 -22.41 26.31 4.78
CA VAL A 51 -22.14 26.63 6.21
C VAL A 51 -23.09 25.92 7.18
N GLU A 52 -24.09 25.18 6.66
CA GLU A 52 -25.04 24.45 7.49
C GLU A 52 -24.36 23.29 8.23
N ASP A 53 -24.83 23.01 9.45
CA ASP A 53 -24.23 22.01 10.36
C ASP A 53 -24.12 20.62 9.72
N GLY A 54 -25.16 20.19 8.99
CA GLY A 54 -25.19 18.88 8.33
C GLY A 54 -24.07 18.71 7.29
N PRO A 55 -24.03 19.56 6.25
CA PRO A 55 -22.94 19.55 5.27
C PRO A 55 -21.54 19.72 5.85
N GLN A 56 -21.36 20.54 6.90
CA GLN A 56 -20.07 20.67 7.59
C GLN A 56 -19.65 19.38 8.32
N ALA A 57 -20.60 18.71 8.99
CA ALA A 57 -20.35 17.42 9.60
C ALA A 57 -19.96 16.36 8.56
N PHE A 58 -20.63 16.36 7.40
CA PHE A 58 -20.27 15.49 6.27
C PHE A 58 -18.86 15.81 5.75
N ALA A 59 -18.54 17.08 5.49
CA ALA A 59 -17.23 17.52 5.00
C ALA A 59 -16.10 17.05 5.92
N LYS A 60 -16.27 17.18 7.24
CA LYS A 60 -15.31 16.72 8.25
C LYS A 60 -15.11 15.20 8.19
N ARG A 61 -16.21 14.44 8.09
CA ARG A 61 -16.15 12.97 8.02
C ARG A 61 -15.50 12.50 6.72
N TYR A 62 -15.86 13.12 5.59
CA TYR A 62 -15.31 12.81 4.28
C TYR A 62 -13.80 13.10 4.22
N ARG A 63 -13.36 14.26 4.74
CA ARG A 63 -11.92 14.57 4.90
C ARG A 63 -11.18 13.51 5.70
N PHE A 64 -11.76 13.06 6.81
CA PHE A 64 -11.16 12.02 7.64
C PHE A 64 -10.96 10.72 6.85
N TYR A 65 -11.98 10.27 6.09
CA TYR A 65 -11.84 9.08 5.23
C TYR A 65 -10.73 9.25 4.19
N LEU A 66 -10.71 10.36 3.46
CA LEU A 66 -9.66 10.63 2.47
C LEU A 66 -8.26 10.62 3.09
N GLN A 67 -8.09 11.10 4.32
CA GLN A 67 -6.79 11.04 5.02
C GLN A 67 -6.35 9.59 5.29
N GLN A 68 -7.31 8.70 5.60
CA GLN A 68 -7.02 7.27 5.77
C GLN A 68 -6.61 6.62 4.45
N GLU A 69 -7.26 6.98 3.33
CA GLU A 69 -6.89 6.50 1.99
C GLU A 69 -5.50 6.99 1.56
N VAL A 70 -5.16 8.25 1.86
CA VAL A 70 -3.79 8.77 1.62
C VAL A 70 -2.74 7.97 2.39
N ALA A 71 -3.02 7.67 3.67
CA ALA A 71 -2.12 6.84 4.48
C ALA A 71 -2.03 5.41 3.92
N ALA A 72 -3.13 4.89 3.39
CA ALA A 72 -3.19 3.57 2.77
C ALA A 72 -2.26 3.45 1.58
N LEU A 73 -2.42 4.34 0.61
CA LEU A 73 -1.67 4.34 -0.63
C LEU A 73 -0.16 4.49 -0.35
N LYS A 74 0.21 5.35 0.59
CA LYS A 74 1.61 5.50 1.03
C LYS A 74 2.18 4.23 1.64
N SER A 75 1.44 3.60 2.54
CA SER A 75 1.86 2.33 3.13
C SER A 75 1.99 1.23 2.08
N MET A 76 1.09 1.16 1.10
CA MET A 76 1.20 0.21 0.00
C MET A 76 2.45 0.47 -0.86
N ALA A 77 2.77 1.74 -1.14
CA ALA A 77 3.98 2.11 -1.87
C ALA A 77 5.25 1.71 -1.09
N GLU A 78 5.28 1.94 0.23
CA GLU A 78 6.37 1.50 1.10
C GLU A 78 6.51 -0.03 1.13
N ASN A 79 5.39 -0.76 1.18
CA ASN A 79 5.40 -2.21 1.15
C ASN A 79 5.90 -2.77 -0.18
N ALA A 80 5.52 -2.15 -1.31
CA ALA A 80 6.06 -2.48 -2.63
C ALA A 80 7.58 -2.29 -2.67
N ARG A 81 8.10 -1.19 -2.09
CA ARG A 81 9.55 -0.93 -1.99
C ARG A 81 10.27 -1.94 -1.09
N LYS A 82 9.70 -2.29 0.07
CA LYS A 82 10.28 -3.30 0.96
C LYS A 82 10.35 -4.67 0.29
N PHE A 83 9.25 -5.09 -0.35
CA PHE A 83 9.22 -6.33 -1.11
C PHE A 83 10.28 -6.33 -2.21
N ALA A 84 10.33 -5.27 -3.04
CA ALA A 84 11.32 -5.16 -4.10
C ALA A 84 12.76 -5.20 -3.55
N GLY A 85 13.04 -4.54 -2.42
CA GLY A 85 14.34 -4.62 -1.74
C GLY A 85 14.72 -6.03 -1.33
N TYR A 86 13.79 -6.82 -0.79
CA TYR A 86 14.03 -8.24 -0.50
C TYR A 86 14.27 -9.05 -1.77
N VAL A 87 13.52 -8.81 -2.84
CA VAL A 87 13.77 -9.50 -4.12
C VAL A 87 15.16 -9.16 -4.67
N THR A 88 15.59 -7.88 -4.63
CA THR A 88 16.94 -7.48 -5.03
C THR A 88 18.01 -8.19 -4.20
N GLN A 89 17.82 -8.31 -2.89
CA GLN A 89 18.76 -9.03 -2.03
C GLN A 89 18.80 -10.53 -2.35
N ALA A 90 17.64 -11.14 -2.64
CA ALA A 90 17.59 -12.55 -3.05
C ALA A 90 18.26 -12.77 -4.42
N ILE A 91 18.16 -11.83 -5.36
CA ILE A 91 18.92 -11.86 -6.62
C ILE A 91 20.43 -11.83 -6.34
N ALA A 92 20.90 -10.98 -5.42
CA ALA A 92 22.31 -10.95 -5.06
C ALA A 92 22.80 -12.29 -4.47
N MET A 93 21.99 -12.91 -3.61
CA MET A 93 22.27 -14.26 -3.09
C MET A 93 22.33 -15.32 -4.21
N LEU A 94 21.42 -15.25 -5.20
CA LEU A 94 21.47 -16.13 -6.38
C LEU A 94 22.74 -15.91 -7.20
N ASP A 95 23.17 -14.66 -7.41
CA ASP A 95 24.38 -14.32 -8.15
C ASP A 95 25.66 -14.84 -7.43
N GLU A 96 25.62 -14.92 -6.10
CA GLU A 96 26.65 -15.55 -5.25
C GLU A 96 26.53 -17.09 -5.16
N LYS A 97 25.60 -17.69 -5.91
CA LYS A 97 25.31 -19.14 -5.93
C LYS A 97 24.82 -19.69 -4.59
N ASP A 98 24.21 -18.87 -3.74
CA ASP A 98 23.56 -19.33 -2.51
C ASP A 98 22.25 -20.06 -2.84
N GLN A 99 22.21 -21.35 -2.52
CA GLN A 99 21.04 -22.21 -2.76
C GLN A 99 19.84 -21.85 -1.85
N ASN A 100 20.04 -21.03 -0.82
CA ASN A 100 19.00 -20.63 0.12
C ASN A 100 18.25 -19.35 -0.28
N ALA A 101 18.63 -18.68 -1.37
CA ALA A 101 18.05 -17.40 -1.78
C ALA A 101 16.51 -17.39 -1.81
N ALA A 102 15.89 -18.43 -2.39
CA ALA A 102 14.44 -18.55 -2.47
C ALA A 102 13.77 -18.81 -1.10
N SER A 103 14.39 -19.63 -0.25
CA SER A 103 13.89 -19.89 1.10
C SER A 103 13.96 -18.64 1.96
N TRP A 104 15.08 -17.93 1.89
CA TRP A 104 15.27 -16.66 2.57
C TRP A 104 14.24 -15.62 2.11
N LEU A 105 14.02 -15.48 0.80
CA LEU A 105 13.03 -14.54 0.25
C LEU A 105 11.63 -14.85 0.80
N ASN A 106 11.22 -16.12 0.78
CA ASN A 106 9.93 -16.56 1.31
C ASN A 106 9.72 -16.19 2.79
N GLU A 107 10.77 -16.20 3.61
CA GLU A 107 10.67 -15.77 5.00
C GLU A 107 10.61 -14.25 5.16
N GLN A 108 11.30 -13.48 4.31
CA GLN A 108 11.25 -12.01 4.40
C GLN A 108 9.91 -11.45 3.92
N ILE A 109 9.35 -11.97 2.82
CA ILE A 109 8.12 -11.43 2.24
C ILE A 109 6.90 -11.63 3.14
N LYS A 110 6.91 -12.64 4.03
CA LYS A 110 5.88 -12.82 5.08
C LYS A 110 5.79 -11.64 6.04
N LYS A 111 6.85 -10.84 6.15
CA LYS A 111 6.93 -9.65 7.01
C LYS A 111 6.39 -8.40 6.33
N VAL A 112 6.03 -8.48 5.05
CA VAL A 112 5.48 -7.38 4.27
C VAL A 112 3.97 -7.56 4.19
N ASP A 113 3.23 -6.60 4.74
CA ASP A 113 1.76 -6.59 4.64
C ASP A 113 1.35 -6.42 3.16
N ALA A 114 0.61 -7.37 2.60
CA ALA A 114 0.11 -7.31 1.22
C ALA A 114 -1.00 -6.26 1.01
N VAL A 115 -1.68 -5.87 2.08
CA VAL A 115 -2.80 -4.91 2.06
C VAL A 115 -2.63 -3.94 3.21
N TYR A 116 -2.89 -2.65 2.96
CA TYR A 116 -3.00 -1.69 4.05
C TYR A 116 -4.21 -2.00 4.93
N LYS A 117 -3.97 -2.02 6.24
CA LYS A 117 -5.02 -1.87 7.27
C LYS A 117 -4.69 -0.62 8.06
N SER A 118 -5.62 0.33 8.12
CA SER A 118 -5.43 1.56 8.92
C SER A 118 -5.19 1.21 10.38
N GLY A 119 -4.45 2.03 11.12
CA GLY A 119 -4.29 1.87 12.57
C GLY A 119 -5.65 1.65 13.27
N PRO A 120 -6.67 2.47 12.99
CA PRO A 120 -8.03 2.26 13.48
C PRO A 120 -8.67 0.93 13.03
N MET A 121 -8.44 0.45 11.80
CA MET A 121 -8.93 -0.87 11.36
C MET A 121 -8.19 -2.03 12.02
N LYS A 122 -6.87 -1.93 12.19
CA LYS A 122 -6.05 -2.89 12.94
C LYS A 122 -6.52 -2.95 14.40
N GLU A 123 -6.82 -1.80 15.00
CA GLU A 123 -7.39 -1.67 16.35
C GLU A 123 -8.81 -2.25 16.44
N ALA A 124 -9.66 -1.99 15.44
CA ALA A 124 -11.04 -2.46 15.39
C ALA A 124 -11.15 -3.98 15.16
N GLU A 125 -10.26 -4.58 14.37
CA GLU A 125 -10.11 -6.03 14.27
C GLU A 125 -9.59 -6.63 15.59
N ARG A 126 -8.55 -6.03 16.18
CA ARG A 126 -7.95 -6.49 17.45
C ARG A 126 -8.96 -6.48 18.60
N THR A 127 -9.86 -5.51 18.62
CA THR A 127 -10.87 -5.31 19.68
C THR A 127 -12.22 -5.96 19.37
N GLY A 128 -12.40 -6.56 18.19
CA GLY A 128 -13.68 -7.14 17.75
C GLY A 128 -14.78 -6.12 17.43
N ALA A 129 -14.45 -4.82 17.39
CA ALA A 129 -15.39 -3.73 17.14
C ALA A 129 -16.03 -3.76 15.74
N LEU A 130 -15.42 -4.46 14.78
CA LEU A 130 -16.00 -4.67 13.44
C LEU A 130 -17.23 -5.59 13.45
N ASN A 131 -17.36 -6.49 14.43
CA ASN A 131 -18.53 -7.37 14.54
C ASN A 131 -19.75 -6.68 15.19
N GLY A 132 -19.58 -5.44 15.69
CA GLY A 132 -20.64 -4.66 16.34
C GLY A 132 -21.13 -3.46 15.53
N ALA A 133 -20.46 -3.11 14.43
CA ALA A 133 -20.94 -2.09 13.50
C ALA A 133 -21.97 -2.73 12.55
N SER A 134 -23.16 -3.03 13.10
CA SER A 134 -24.36 -3.13 12.28
C SER A 134 -24.37 -1.95 11.33
N ALA A 135 -24.51 -2.24 10.04
CA ALA A 135 -24.85 -1.30 8.97
C ALA A 135 -25.56 -0.07 9.54
N GLY A 136 -24.79 1.01 9.73
CA GLY A 136 -25.32 2.31 10.07
C GLY A 136 -26.17 2.71 8.89
N ARG A 137 -27.48 2.54 9.05
CA ARG A 137 -28.55 3.02 8.18
C ARG A 137 -28.13 4.31 7.50
N ILE A 138 -27.93 4.24 6.20
CA ILE A 138 -27.99 5.41 5.34
C ILE A 138 -29.47 5.84 5.41
N TYR A 139 -29.74 6.96 6.06
CA TYR A 139 -30.96 7.72 5.79
C TYR A 139 -30.70 8.59 4.57
#